data_AF-A0A973R5E4-F1
#
_entry.id   AF-A0A973R5E4-F1
#
_cell.length_a   1.000
_cell.length_b   1.000
_cell.length_c   1.000
_cell.angle_alpha   90.00
_cell.angle_beta   90.00
_cell.angle_gamma   90.00
#
_symmetry.space_group_name_H-M   'P 1'
#
loop_
_entity.id
_entity.type
_entity.pdbx_description
1 polymer ?
#
loop_
_entity_poly.entity_id
_entity_poly.type
_entity_poly.pdbx_seq_one_letter_code
_entity_poly.pdbx_strand_id
1 'polypeptide(L)'
;MISDVLTWLSCPHCATALTPAGATLHCEQGHTFDLARPGYLSLLTGPGTPTTADTPTMLASRAAFLTAGHYAPLADLLAELATAAHHHATDHIPATPTPPRPRKKTRPRSPYSPTPAWPTLEADHPGSPLGEDN
;
A
#
# COMPACT_ATOMS: atom_id res chain seq x y z
N MET A 1 1.67 1.63 17.78
CA MET A 1 2.92 0.83 17.84
C MET A 1 2.70 -0.46 17.04
N ILE A 2 3.75 -1.14 16.54
CA ILE A 2 3.61 -2.39 15.77
C ILE A 2 2.72 -3.42 16.49
N SER A 3 2.73 -3.41 17.83
CA SER A 3 1.90 -4.23 18.70
C SER A 3 0.40 -4.11 18.44
N ASP A 4 -0.08 -2.92 18.08
CA ASP A 4 -1.52 -2.64 17.91
C ASP A 4 -2.10 -3.31 16.66
N VAL A 5 -1.23 -3.65 15.70
CA VAL A 5 -1.62 -4.26 14.42
C VAL A 5 -1.22 -5.74 14.32
N LEU A 6 -0.55 -6.32 15.33
CA LEU A 6 -0.06 -7.70 15.29
C LEU A 6 -1.18 -8.72 15.03
N THR A 7 -2.36 -8.48 15.58
CA THR A 7 -3.53 -9.36 15.40
C THR A 7 -4.02 -9.40 13.95
N TRP A 8 -3.61 -8.43 13.12
CA TRP A 8 -3.97 -8.34 11.71
C TRP A 8 -2.86 -8.85 10.78
N LEU A 9 -1.71 -9.25 11.34
CA LEU A 9 -0.56 -9.73 10.59
C LEU A 9 -0.46 -11.26 10.63
N SER A 10 -0.10 -11.84 9.50
CA SER A 10 0.20 -13.27 9.36
C SER A 10 1.51 -13.47 8.61
N CYS A 11 2.26 -14.51 8.95
CA CYS A 11 3.47 -14.88 8.25
C CYS A 11 3.17 -15.13 6.76
N PRO A 12 3.82 -14.43 5.81
CA PRO A 12 3.57 -14.63 4.39
C PRO A 12 4.08 -15.99 3.84
N HIS A 13 4.88 -16.72 4.62
CA HIS A 13 5.37 -18.05 4.27
C HIS A 13 4.46 -19.19 4.74
N CYS A 14 3.88 -19.09 5.94
CA CYS A 14 3.11 -20.19 6.55
C CYS A 14 1.72 -19.78 7.08
N ALA A 15 1.34 -18.52 6.93
CA ALA A 15 0.06 -17.93 7.36
C ALA A 15 -0.24 -18.00 8.86
N THR A 16 0.72 -18.40 9.71
CA THR A 16 0.56 -18.38 11.17
C THR A 16 0.83 -17.00 11.76
N ALA A 17 0.42 -16.80 13.01
CA ALA A 17 0.58 -15.54 13.73
C ALA A 17 2.06 -15.12 13.86
N LEU A 18 2.29 -13.81 13.96
CA LEU A 18 3.61 -13.23 14.21
C LEU A 18 3.71 -12.78 15.67
N THR A 19 4.75 -13.24 16.36
CA THR A 19 5.10 -12.86 17.73
C THR A 19 6.34 -11.95 17.75
N PRO A 20 6.34 -10.88 18.55
CA PRO A 20 7.48 -9.99 18.66
C PRO A 20 8.62 -10.62 19.47
N ALA A 21 9.85 -10.36 19.04
CA ALA A 21 11.09 -10.69 19.73
C ALA A 21 12.09 -9.52 19.59
N GLY A 22 11.99 -8.53 20.47
CA GLY A 22 12.83 -7.33 20.39
C GLY A 22 12.55 -6.53 19.12
N ALA A 23 13.55 -6.43 18.23
CA ALA A 23 13.45 -5.72 16.96
C ALA A 23 13.01 -6.62 15.79
N THR A 24 12.55 -7.85 16.06
CA THR A 24 12.08 -8.78 15.02
C THR A 24 10.69 -9.31 15.34
N LEU A 25 9.99 -9.78 14.31
CA LEU A 25 8.79 -10.61 14.44
C LEU A 25 9.11 -12.01 13.92
N HIS A 26 8.62 -13.04 14.61
CA HIS A 26 8.79 -14.43 14.19
C HIS A 26 7.47 -15.19 14.19
N CYS A 27 7.37 -16.24 13.41
CA CYS A 27 6.26 -17.19 13.47
C CYS A 27 6.68 -18.50 14.15
N GLU A 28 5.72 -19.36 14.48
CA GLU A 28 5.99 -20.67 15.09
C GLU A 28 6.87 -21.60 14.23
N GLN A 29 6.94 -21.35 12.92
CA GLN A 29 7.80 -22.09 11.98
C GLN A 29 9.20 -21.46 11.84
N GLY A 30 9.52 -20.43 12.62
CA GLY A 30 10.86 -19.81 12.67
C GLY A 30 11.15 -18.74 11.60
N HIS A 31 10.22 -18.43 10.69
CA HIS A 31 10.39 -17.30 9.76
C HIS A 31 10.45 -15.99 10.55
N THR A 32 11.48 -15.18 10.28
CA THR A 32 11.80 -13.97 11.03
C THR A 32 11.80 -12.76 10.11
N PHE A 33 11.31 -11.62 10.61
CA PHE A 33 11.18 -10.35 9.89
C PHE A 33 11.72 -9.21 10.75
N ASP A 34 12.59 -8.37 10.18
CA ASP A 34 13.23 -7.28 10.92
C ASP A 34 12.37 -6.00 10.90
N LEU A 35 12.18 -5.41 12.07
CA LEU A 35 11.59 -4.09 12.20
C LEU A 35 12.65 -3.03 11.86
N ALA A 36 12.43 -2.31 10.77
CA ALA A 36 13.32 -1.24 10.37
C ALA A 36 13.27 -0.08 11.37
N ARG A 37 14.37 0.67 11.51
CA ARG A 37 14.45 1.83 12.42
C ARG A 37 13.33 2.87 12.24
N PRO A 38 12.84 3.14 11.01
CA PRO A 38 11.69 4.03 10.83
C PRO A 38 10.34 3.45 11.26
N GLY A 39 10.30 2.21 11.76
CA GLY A 39 9.11 1.57 12.32
C GLY A 39 8.28 0.72 11.35
N TYR A 40 8.81 0.37 10.17
CA TYR A 40 8.14 -0.49 9.19
C TYR A 40 8.70 -1.91 9.17
N LEU A 41 7.88 -2.87 8.74
CA LEU A 41 8.20 -4.28 8.61
C LEU A 41 8.06 -4.72 7.15
N SER A 42 9.09 -5.34 6.58
CA SER A 42 9.00 -5.92 5.23
C SER A 42 8.49 -7.36 5.29
N LEU A 43 7.36 -7.63 4.63
CA LEU A 43 6.77 -8.97 4.49
C LEU A 43 6.89 -9.53 3.07
N LEU A 44 7.81 -8.99 2.26
CA LEU A 44 8.04 -9.46 0.90
C LEU A 44 8.69 -10.85 0.92
N THR A 45 8.15 -11.79 0.14
CA THR A 45 8.68 -13.16 0.02
C THR A 45 9.45 -13.36 -1.27
N GLY A 46 10.67 -13.91 -1.17
CA GLY A 46 11.51 -14.27 -2.32
C GLY A 46 12.47 -13.16 -2.76
N PRO A 47 13.34 -13.43 -3.76
CA PRO A 47 14.17 -12.40 -4.36
C PRO A 47 13.23 -11.36 -4.96
N GLY A 48 13.33 -10.12 -4.48
CA GLY A 48 12.48 -9.01 -4.89
C GLY A 48 12.35 -9.03 -6.41
N THR A 49 11.12 -9.20 -6.91
CA THR A 49 10.89 -9.05 -8.34
C THR A 49 11.38 -7.65 -8.69
N PRO A 50 12.20 -7.44 -9.74
CA PRO A 50 12.62 -6.11 -10.14
C PRO A 50 11.38 -5.35 -10.62
N THR A 51 10.64 -4.80 -9.66
CA THR A 51 9.64 -3.80 -9.89
C THR A 51 10.41 -2.54 -10.23
N THR A 52 10.03 -1.87 -11.31
CA THR A 52 10.43 -0.49 -11.55
C THR A 52 9.98 0.31 -10.33
N ALA A 53 10.90 0.54 -9.40
CA ALA A 53 10.63 1.31 -8.21
C ALA A 53 10.59 2.79 -8.61
N ASP A 54 9.76 3.56 -7.91
CA ASP A 54 9.73 5.00 -8.09
C ASP A 54 11.11 5.58 -7.75
N THR A 55 11.61 6.45 -8.63
CA THR A 55 12.83 7.21 -8.34
C THR A 55 12.56 8.27 -7.26
N PRO A 56 13.59 8.77 -6.56
CA PRO A 56 13.41 9.85 -5.58
C PRO A 56 12.68 11.08 -6.16
N THR A 57 12.95 11.43 -7.42
CA THR A 57 12.25 12.52 -8.12
C THR A 57 10.77 12.22 -8.30
N MET A 58 10.41 11.00 -8.70
CA MET A 58 9.00 10.59 -8.83
C MET A 58 8.29 10.61 -7.47
N LEU A 59 8.96 10.17 -6.41
CA LEU A 59 8.44 10.24 -5.05
C LEU A 59 8.19 11.69 -4.61
N ALA A 60 9.10 12.61 -4.92
CA ALA A 60 8.94 14.03 -4.64
C ALA A 60 7.74 14.63 -5.40
N SER A 61 7.60 14.32 -6.69
CA SER A 61 6.45 14.76 -7.49
C SER A 61 5.13 14.22 -6.93
N ARG A 62 5.10 12.95 -6.54
CA ARG A 62 3.92 12.33 -5.91
C ARG A 62 3.58 13.01 -4.59
N ALA A 63 4.57 13.30 -3.76
CA ALA A 63 4.36 14.02 -2.51
C ALA A 63 3.76 15.40 -2.77
N ALA A 64 4.35 16.20 -3.66
CA ALA A 64 3.85 17.54 -4.01
C ALA A 64 2.41 17.52 -4.54
N PHE A 65 2.09 16.57 -5.41
CA PHE A 65 0.74 16.42 -5.95
C PHE A 65 -0.28 16.05 -4.86
N LEU A 66 0.06 15.08 -3.99
CA LEU A 66 -0.85 14.63 -2.94
C LEU A 66 -1.04 15.69 -1.85
N THR A 67 0.01 16.42 -1.48
CA THR A 67 -0.08 17.51 -0.48
C THR A 67 -0.79 18.74 -1.00
N ALA A 68 -0.85 18.96 -2.32
CA ALA A 68 -1.67 20.00 -2.93
C ALA A 68 -3.19 19.74 -2.80
N GLY A 69 -3.61 18.61 -2.24
CA GLY A 69 -5.01 18.33 -1.92
C GLY A 69 -5.86 17.86 -3.09
N HIS A 70 -5.26 17.60 -4.27
CA HIS A 70 -5.99 17.14 -5.45
C HIS A 70 -6.81 15.86 -5.21
N TYR A 71 -6.34 14.99 -4.30
CA TYR A 71 -7.03 13.75 -3.92
C TYR A 71 -7.82 13.84 -2.61
N ALA A 72 -7.88 15.01 -1.96
CA ALA A 72 -8.58 15.16 -0.68
C ALA A 72 -10.06 14.72 -0.76
N PRO A 73 -10.87 15.13 -1.76
CA PRO A 73 -12.28 14.72 -1.83
C PRO A 73 -12.46 13.19 -1.95
N LEU A 74 -11.55 12.54 -2.67
CA LEU A 74 -11.56 11.07 -2.80
C LEU A 74 -11.14 10.39 -1.49
N ALA A 75 -10.11 10.91 -0.83
CA ALA A 75 -9.63 10.39 0.45
C ALA A 75 -10.70 10.51 1.53
N ASP A 76 -11.39 11.66 1.59
CA ASP A 76 -12.46 11.93 2.55
C ASP A 76 -13.63 10.97 2.34
N LEU A 77 -14.10 10.81 1.10
CA LEU A 77 -15.17 9.86 0.77
C LEU A 77 -14.79 8.42 1.14
N LEU A 78 -13.55 8.00 0.86
CA LEU A 78 -13.08 6.66 1.22
C LEU A 78 -13.02 6.48 2.74
N ALA A 79 -12.62 7.50 3.49
CA ALA A 79 -12.62 7.46 4.95
C ALA A 79 -14.04 7.33 5.51
N GLU A 80 -14.99 8.12 5.01
CA GLU A 80 -16.40 8.04 5.40
C GLU A 80 -16.98 6.64 5.16
N LEU A 81 -16.77 6.09 3.97
CA LEU A 81 -17.26 4.76 3.61
C LEU A 81 -16.60 3.65 4.45
N ALA A 82 -15.29 3.77 4.74
CA ALA A 82 -14.58 2.81 5.58
C ALA A 82 -15.08 2.84 7.03
N THR A 83 -15.33 4.03 7.59
CA THR A 83 -15.89 4.18 8.93
C THR A 83 -17.30 3.61 8.99
N ALA A 84 -18.17 3.93 8.02
CA ALA A 84 -19.50 3.36 7.94
C ALA A 84 -19.47 1.82 7.85
N ALA A 85 -18.60 1.27 7.01
CA ALA A 85 -18.42 -0.17 6.89
C ALA A 85 -17.88 -0.82 8.18
N HIS A 86 -17.01 -0.14 8.93
CA HIS A 86 -16.52 -0.65 10.21
C HIS A 86 -17.65 -0.78 11.24
N HIS A 87 -18.55 0.20 11.31
CA HIS A 87 -19.75 0.13 12.16
C HIS A 87 -20.69 -1.03 11.78
N HIS A 88 -20.82 -1.33 10.48
CA HIS A 88 -21.58 -2.50 10.02
C HIS A 88 -20.83 -3.83 10.24
N ALA A 89 -19.50 -3.83 10.15
CA ALA A 89 -18.67 -5.02 10.33
C ALA A 89 -18.58 -5.43 11.81
N THR A 90 -18.71 -4.51 12.76
CA THR A 90 -18.79 -4.83 14.19
C THR A 90 -20.01 -5.68 14.55
N ASP A 91 -21.02 -5.77 13.68
CA ASP A 91 -22.14 -6.71 13.84
C ASP A 91 -21.79 -8.13 13.34
N HIS A 92 -20.80 -8.29 12.44
CA HIS A 92 -20.47 -9.54 11.74
C HIS A 92 -18.97 -9.71 11.46
N ILE A 93 -18.12 -9.86 12.49
CA ILE A 93 -16.76 -10.41 12.28
C ILE A 93 -16.83 -11.93 12.51
N PRO A 94 -16.75 -12.80 11.48
CA PRO A 94 -16.48 -14.20 11.73
C PRO A 94 -15.06 -14.31 12.30
N ALA A 95 -14.94 -14.94 13.48
CA ALA A 95 -13.69 -15.17 14.21
C ALA A 95 -12.67 -16.07 13.49
N THR A 96 -12.87 -16.35 12.20
CA THR A 96 -12.06 -17.28 11.43
C THR A 96 -11.38 -16.52 10.30
N PRO A 97 -10.03 -16.45 10.27
CA PRO A 97 -9.33 -15.88 9.13
C PRO A 97 -9.71 -16.67 7.89
N THR A 98 -10.21 -15.99 6.88
CA THR A 98 -10.47 -16.58 5.57
C THR A 98 -9.17 -17.20 5.07
N PRO A 99 -9.13 -18.51 4.77
CA PRO A 99 -7.90 -19.15 4.37
C PRO A 99 -7.33 -18.46 3.12
N PRO A 100 -5.99 -18.36 2.99
CA PRO A 100 -5.38 -17.76 1.83
C PRO A 100 -5.89 -18.48 0.59
N ARG A 101 -6.47 -17.71 -0.33
CA ARG A 101 -6.96 -18.26 -1.59
C ARG A 101 -5.79 -18.96 -2.27
N PRO A 102 -5.94 -20.21 -2.74
CA PRO A 102 -4.84 -20.91 -3.40
C PRO A 102 -4.30 -20.03 -4.52
N ARG A 103 -2.98 -19.79 -4.53
CA ARG A 103 -2.31 -19.03 -5.58
C ARG A 103 -2.70 -19.66 -6.91
N LYS A 104 -3.59 -18.99 -7.67
CA LYS A 104 -3.88 -19.40 -9.03
C LYS A 104 -2.54 -19.32 -9.79
N LYS A 105 -2.11 -20.43 -10.38
CA LYS A 105 -0.95 -20.46 -11.28
C LYS A 105 -1.09 -19.28 -12.23
N THR A 106 -0.07 -18.43 -12.25
CA THR A 106 0.03 -17.19 -13.01
C THR A 106 -0.63 -17.34 -14.37
N ARG A 107 -1.73 -16.61 -14.59
CA ARG A 107 -2.22 -16.38 -15.94
C ARG A 107 -1.08 -15.68 -16.71
N PRO A 108 -0.77 -16.06 -17.96
CA PRO A 108 0.21 -15.33 -18.75
C PRO A 108 -0.16 -13.85 -18.76
N ARG A 109 0.83 -12.97 -18.52
CA ARG A 109 0.66 -11.51 -18.58
C ARG A 109 -0.01 -11.18 -19.92
N SER A 110 -1.19 -10.57 -19.88
CA SER A 110 -1.78 -9.96 -21.08
C SER A 110 -0.82 -8.87 -21.54
N PRO A 111 -0.31 -8.91 -22.79
CA PRO A 111 0.79 -8.02 -23.17
C PRO A 111 0.39 -6.55 -23.20
N TYR A 112 -0.89 -6.22 -23.44
CA TYR A 112 -1.36 -4.84 -23.58
C TYR A 112 -2.89 -4.89 -23.63
N SER A 113 -3.58 -4.19 -22.73
CA SER A 113 -4.94 -3.72 -23.00
C SER A 113 -4.78 -2.22 -23.26
N PRO A 114 -5.18 -1.69 -24.43
CA PRO A 114 -4.96 -0.29 -24.73
C PRO A 114 -5.65 0.56 -23.66
N THR A 115 -4.89 1.41 -22.98
CA THR A 115 -5.44 2.44 -22.10
C THR A 115 -6.44 3.26 -22.89
N PRO A 116 -7.68 3.47 -22.40
CA PRO A 116 -8.54 4.48 -22.99
C PRO A 116 -7.80 5.81 -22.89
N ALA A 117 -7.75 6.56 -24.00
CA ALA A 117 -7.20 7.91 -24.00
C ALA A 117 -7.94 8.72 -22.93
N TRP A 118 -7.23 9.09 -21.86
CA TRP A 118 -7.78 10.02 -20.89
C TRP A 118 -8.06 11.33 -21.63
N PRO A 119 -9.27 11.92 -21.51
CA PRO A 119 -9.48 13.25 -22.06
C PRO A 119 -8.47 14.20 -21.39
N THR A 120 -7.72 14.93 -22.20
CA THR A 120 -6.86 16.01 -21.74
C THR A 120 -7.76 17.01 -21.04
N LEU A 121 -7.73 17.01 -19.70
CA LEU A 121 -8.12 18.17 -18.92
C LEU A 121 -7.06 19.22 -19.24
N GLU A 122 -7.41 20.19 -20.07
CA GLU A 122 -6.68 21.46 -20.17
C GLU A 122 -6.63 22.04 -18.76
N ALA A 123 -5.51 21.84 -18.08
CA ALA A 123 -5.21 22.57 -16.88
C ALA A 123 -5.02 24.03 -17.32
N ASP A 124 -5.98 24.88 -16.96
CA ASP A 124 -5.77 26.32 -16.86
C ASP A 124 -4.61 26.53 -15.86
N HIS A 125 -3.38 26.54 -16.38
CA HIS A 125 -2.23 27.04 -15.67
C HIS A 125 -2.33 28.57 -15.66
N PRO A 126 -2.53 29.24 -14.50
CA PRO A 126 -2.21 30.66 -14.43
C PRO A 126 -0.71 30.78 -14.73
N GLY A 127 -0.39 31.46 -15.82
CA GLY A 127 0.95 31.52 -16.40
C GLY A 127 2.03 31.90 -15.39
N SER A 128 3.08 31.08 -15.33
CA SER A 128 4.37 31.50 -14.82
C SER A 128 4.97 32.53 -15.79
N PRO A 129 5.25 33.78 -15.38
CA PRO A 129 6.16 34.62 -16.14
C PRO A 129 7.58 34.13 -15.84
N LEU A 130 8.18 33.47 -16.84
CA LEU A 130 9.64 33.44 -16.94
C LEU A 130 10.11 34.89 -17.10
N GLY A 131 10.76 35.40 -16.06
CA GLY A 131 11.63 36.56 -16.14
C GLY A 131 13.07 36.05 -16.20
N GLU A 132 13.57 35.88 -17.42
CA GLU A 132 14.99 35.98 -17.71
C GLU A 132 15.37 37.47 -17.54
N ASP A 133 16.35 37.77 -16.68
CA ASP A 133 17.42 38.75 -16.92
C ASP A 133 18.30 38.97 -15.66
N ASN A 134 19.59 38.68 -15.86
CA ASN A 134 20.81 39.00 -15.09
C ASN A 134 21.21 38.13 -13.88
#